data_AF-A0A7G8IMK3-F1
#
_entry.id   AF-A0A7G8IMK3-F1
#
_cell.length_a   1.000
_cell.length_b   1.000
_cell.length_c   1.000
_cell.angle_alpha   90.00
_cell.angle_beta   90.00
_cell.angle_gamma   90.00
#
_symmetry.space_group_name_H-M   'P 1'
#
loop_
_entity.id
_entity.type
_entity.pdbx_description
1 polymer ?
#
loop_
_entity_poly.entity_id
_entity_poly.type
_entity_poly.pdbx_seq_one_letter_code
_entity_poly.pdbx_strand_id
1 'polypeptide(L)'
;MAVVVPEDFDYDAEISFLEIRDQLPLIDPECLSPSDVLAILLHLFQQKPGFLDRGHDINNSETAWVNGYLYRLRAGADAQGMEAFQVECIGSSVDRMAELR
;
A
#
# COMPACT_ATOMS: atom_id res chain seq x y z
N MET A 1 -26.04 0.01 -17.07
CA MET A 1 -24.57 0.02 -17.25
C MET A 1 -24.00 -0.66 -16.02
N ALA A 2 -23.47 -1.87 -16.16
CA ALA A 2 -22.76 -2.51 -15.07
C ALA A 2 -21.48 -1.71 -14.84
N VAL A 3 -21.29 -1.19 -13.61
CA VAL A 3 -20.00 -0.70 -13.17
C VAL A 3 -19.08 -1.91 -13.23
N VAL A 4 -18.21 -1.94 -14.24
CA VAL A 4 -17.13 -2.90 -14.30
C VAL A 4 -16.17 -2.44 -13.20
N VAL A 5 -16.39 -2.95 -11.98
CA VAL A 5 -15.36 -2.94 -10.96
C VAL A 5 -14.19 -3.66 -11.62
N PRO A 6 -13.05 -3.00 -11.88
CA PRO A 6 -11.90 -3.71 -12.39
C PRO A 6 -11.65 -4.85 -11.41
N GLU A 7 -11.53 -6.07 -11.94
CA GLU A 7 -11.35 -7.32 -11.18
C GLU A 7 -10.61 -7.03 -9.87
N ASP A 8 -11.25 -7.28 -8.72
CA ASP A 8 -10.76 -7.06 -7.35
C ASP A 8 -9.26 -7.31 -7.31
N PHE A 9 -8.47 -6.26 -7.51
CA PHE A 9 -7.03 -6.41 -7.50
C PHE A 9 -6.68 -6.71 -6.06
N ASP A 10 -6.06 -7.85 -5.84
CA ASP A 10 -5.72 -8.29 -4.50
C ASP A 10 -4.54 -7.44 -3.99
N TYR A 11 -4.88 -6.34 -3.32
CA TYR A 11 -3.93 -5.43 -2.70
C TYR A 11 -3.47 -5.93 -1.33
N ASP A 12 -3.92 -7.10 -0.86
CA ASP A 12 -3.34 -7.69 0.35
C ASP A 12 -1.87 -8.03 0.07
N ALA A 13 -1.00 -7.40 0.84
CA ALA A 13 0.42 -7.62 0.81
C ALA A 13 0.99 -7.41 2.21
N GLU A 14 2.02 -8.18 2.52
CA GLU A 14 2.81 -8.02 3.73
C GLU A 14 4.29 -8.09 3.38
N ILE A 15 5.10 -7.48 4.23
CA ILE A 15 6.56 -7.54 4.12
C ILE A 15 7.17 -7.57 5.51
N SER A 16 8.03 -8.55 5.76
CA SER A 16 8.74 -8.66 7.04
C SER A 16 9.87 -7.64 7.15
N PHE A 17 10.31 -7.35 8.37
CA PHE A 17 11.45 -6.46 8.60
C PHE A 17 12.74 -7.01 7.97
N LEU A 18 12.88 -8.34 7.90
CA LEU A 18 13.99 -9.00 7.25
C LEU A 18 13.98 -8.76 5.74
N GLU A 19 12.81 -8.88 5.10
CA GLU A 19 12.65 -8.61 3.68
C GLU A 19 12.86 -7.14 3.33
N ILE A 20 12.44 -6.20 4.19
CA ILE A 20 12.75 -4.77 4.01
C ILE A 20 14.26 -4.57 4.00
N ARG A 21 14.98 -5.11 4.98
CA ARG A 21 16.44 -4.95 5.07
C ARG A 21 17.18 -5.62 3.89
N ASP A 22 16.62 -6.67 3.31
CA ASP A 22 17.18 -7.38 2.15
C ASP A 22 16.88 -6.66 0.82
N GLN A 23 15.62 -6.31 0.58
CA GLN A 23 15.15 -5.79 -0.71
C GLN A 23 15.19 -4.26 -0.79
N LEU A 24 15.08 -3.57 0.35
CA LEU A 24 15.03 -2.11 0.49
C LEU A 24 16.07 -1.65 1.52
N PRO A 25 17.37 -1.87 1.30
CA PRO A 25 18.43 -1.69 2.31
C PRO A 25 18.64 -0.25 2.77
N LEU A 26 18.03 0.73 2.10
CA LEU A 26 18.07 2.15 2.47
C LEU A 26 16.96 2.53 3.46
N ILE A 27 16.00 1.63 3.70
CA ILE A 27 14.86 1.84 4.59
C ILE A 27 15.13 1.14 5.92
N ASP A 28 14.99 1.90 7.01
CA ASP A 28 15.01 1.35 8.35
C ASP A 28 13.57 0.99 8.78
N PRO A 29 13.20 -0.29 8.88
CA PRO A 29 11.85 -0.70 9.27
C PRO A 29 11.48 -0.26 10.69
N GLU A 30 12.46 0.03 11.55
CA GLU A 30 12.24 0.49 12.92
C GLU A 30 12.01 2.02 13.00
N CYS A 31 12.38 2.75 11.94
CA CYS A 31 12.34 4.21 11.89
C CYS A 31 11.89 4.71 10.52
N LEU A 32 10.67 4.35 10.12
CA LEU A 32 10.11 4.76 8.83
C LEU A 32 9.89 6.27 8.77
N SER A 33 10.53 6.91 7.78
CA SER A 33 10.06 8.21 7.32
C SER A 33 8.78 8.03 6.51
N PRO A 34 7.97 9.09 6.35
CA PRO A 34 6.82 9.05 5.45
C PRO A 34 7.21 8.53 4.05
N SER A 35 8.28 9.08 3.45
CA SER A 35 8.72 8.64 2.12
C SER A 35 9.06 7.16 2.02
N ASP A 36 9.54 6.55 3.11
CA ASP A 36 9.81 5.11 3.17
C ASP A 36 8.52 4.29 3.14
N VAL A 37 7.46 4.75 3.81
CA VAL A 37 6.13 4.12 3.77
C VAL A 37 5.62 4.03 2.33
N LEU A 38 5.71 5.14 1.59
CA LEU A 38 5.30 5.15 0.18
C LEU A 38 6.18 4.23 -0.67
N ALA A 39 7.50 4.23 -0.46
CA ALA A 39 8.42 3.37 -1.20
C ALA A 39 8.12 1.87 -1.00
N ILE A 40 7.84 1.46 0.24
CA ILE A 40 7.46 0.08 0.56
C ILE A 40 6.12 -0.29 -0.09
N LEU A 41 5.11 0.59 -0.01
CA LEU A 41 3.80 0.34 -0.64
C LEU A 41 3.93 0.16 -2.15
N LEU A 42 4.68 1.05 -2.81
CA LEU A 42 4.94 0.95 -4.24
C LEU A 42 5.72 -0.32 -4.61
N HIS A 43 6.72 -0.69 -3.81
CA HIS A 43 7.48 -1.92 -3.99
C HIS A 43 6.59 -3.16 -3.95
N LEU A 44 5.67 -3.24 -2.99
CA LEU A 44 4.73 -4.36 -2.87
C LEU A 44 3.75 -4.40 -4.04
N PHE A 45 3.22 -3.25 -4.45
CA PHE A 45 2.26 -3.21 -5.54
C PHE A 45 2.88 -3.47 -6.91
N GLN A 46 4.14 -3.07 -7.14
CA GLN A 46 4.86 -3.38 -8.38
C GLN A 46 5.04 -4.88 -8.62
N GLN A 47 5.03 -5.70 -7.57
CA GLN A 47 5.12 -7.15 -7.68
C GLN A 47 3.80 -7.80 -8.13
N LYS A 48 2.68 -7.07 -8.05
CA LYS A 48 1.35 -7.59 -8.34
C LYS A 48 0.98 -7.36 -9.82
N PRO A 49 0.44 -8.38 -10.52
CA PRO A 49 0.14 -8.28 -11.93
C PRO A 49 -0.98 -7.27 -12.19
N GLY A 50 -0.78 -6.35 -13.12
CA GLY A 50 -1.76 -5.32 -13.48
C GLY A 50 -1.65 -4.01 -12.69
N PHE A 51 -0.63 -3.86 -11.84
CA PHE A 51 -0.35 -2.58 -11.19
C PHE A 51 0.05 -1.51 -12.22
N LEU A 52 -0.59 -0.34 -12.12
CA LEU A 52 -0.25 0.84 -12.89
C LEU A 52 -0.15 2.01 -11.92
N ASP A 53 1.06 2.55 -11.74
CA ASP A 53 1.25 3.75 -10.94
C ASP A 53 0.62 4.96 -11.65
N ARG A 54 -0.57 5.35 -11.17
CA ARG A 54 -1.32 6.52 -11.65
C ARG A 54 -1.51 7.57 -10.55
N GLY A 55 -0.96 7.32 -9.35
CA GLY A 55 -1.25 8.07 -8.12
C GLY A 55 -0.08 8.90 -7.60
N HIS A 56 1.09 8.81 -8.22
CA HIS A 56 2.34 9.44 -7.75
C HIS A 56 2.22 10.94 -7.40
N ASP A 57 1.41 11.71 -8.14
CA ASP A 57 1.19 13.16 -7.89
C ASP A 57 0.17 13.46 -6.77
N ILE A 58 -0.62 12.47 -6.32
CA ILE A 58 -1.70 12.61 -5.32
C ILE A 58 -1.32 11.98 -3.97
N ASN A 59 -0.31 11.11 -3.96
CA ASN A 59 0.19 10.45 -2.76
C ASN A 59 0.69 11.50 -1.77
N ASN A 60 0.13 11.48 -0.57
CA ASN A 60 0.74 12.20 0.53
C ASN A 60 1.93 11.38 1.02
N SER A 61 2.79 11.99 1.83
CA SER A 61 4.01 11.34 2.27
C SER A 61 3.75 10.05 3.06
N GLU A 62 2.55 9.78 3.58
CA GLU A 62 2.26 8.67 4.50
C GLU A 62 1.32 7.59 3.93
N THR A 63 0.71 7.84 2.76
CA THR A 63 -0.30 6.96 2.16
C THR A 63 -0.15 6.88 0.64
N ALA A 64 -0.43 5.70 0.08
CA ALA A 64 -0.38 5.47 -1.35
C ALA A 64 -1.81 5.38 -1.93
N TRP A 65 -2.13 6.26 -2.86
CA TRP A 65 -3.27 6.15 -3.76
C TRP A 65 -2.92 5.23 -4.93
N VAL A 66 -3.62 4.11 -5.02
CA VAL A 66 -3.47 3.14 -6.10
C VAL A 66 -4.84 2.79 -6.66
N ASN A 67 -5.01 2.98 -7.97
CA ASN A 67 -6.26 2.66 -8.69
C ASN A 67 -7.54 3.22 -8.03
N GLY A 68 -7.44 4.38 -7.37
CA GLY A 68 -8.57 5.02 -6.70
C GLY A 68 -8.86 4.51 -5.29
N TYR A 69 -7.97 3.72 -4.69
CA TYR A 69 -7.99 3.30 -3.29
C TYR A 69 -6.81 3.88 -2.53
N LEU A 70 -6.98 4.11 -1.23
CA LEU A 70 -5.99 4.69 -0.34
C LEU A 70 -5.45 3.63 0.61
N TYR A 71 -4.13 3.44 0.60
CA TYR A 71 -3.43 2.44 1.39
C TYR A 71 -2.47 3.06 2.38
N ARG A 72 -2.30 2.40 3.52
CA ARG A 72 -1.24 2.67 4.50
C ARG A 72 -0.53 1.38 4.88
N LEU A 73 0.65 1.51 5.47
CA LEU A 73 1.28 0.41 6.19
C LEU A 73 0.79 0.39 7.63
N ARG A 74 0.47 -0.82 8.10
CA ARG A 74 0.19 -1.09 9.50
C ARG A 74 1.29 -1.98 10.05
N ALA A 75 1.93 -1.54 11.12
CA ALA A 75 2.84 -2.39 11.87
C ALA A 75 2.06 -3.53 12.54
N GLY A 76 2.58 -4.74 12.41
CA GLY A 76 1.96 -5.95 12.94
C GLY A 76 2.96 -7.10 13.04
N ALA A 77 2.44 -8.31 12.99
CA ALA A 77 3.23 -9.52 12.91
C ALA A 77 2.78 -10.37 11.74
N ASP A 78 3.71 -11.04 11.07
CA ASP A 78 3.41 -11.99 10.00
C ASP A 78 2.80 -13.30 10.55
N ALA A 79 2.50 -14.24 9.66
CA ALA A 79 1.96 -15.55 10.00
C ALA A 79 2.86 -16.39 10.94
N GLN A 80 4.13 -16.01 11.08
CA GLN A 80 5.13 -16.68 11.91
C GLN A 80 5.38 -15.92 13.23
N GLY A 81 4.69 -14.80 13.47
CA GLY A 81 4.81 -13.98 14.66
C GLY A 81 6.01 -13.03 14.65
N MET A 82 6.65 -12.82 13.50
CA MET A 82 7.77 -11.87 13.34
C MET A 82 7.28 -10.49 12.96
N GLU A 83 8.08 -9.46 13.27
CA GLU A 83 7.75 -8.06 12.95
C GLU A 83 7.63 -7.86 11.44
N ALA A 84 6.47 -7.34 11.03
CA ALA A 84 6.12 -7.13 9.64
C ALA A 84 5.22 -5.91 9.46
N PHE A 85 5.19 -5.39 8.24
CA PHE A 85 4.19 -4.43 7.82
C PHE A 85 3.16 -5.12 6.94
N GLN A 86 1.89 -4.80 7.20
CA GLN A 86 0.76 -5.24 6.39
C GLN A 86 0.17 -4.03 5.68
N VAL A 87 -0.22 -4.22 4.43
CA VAL A 87 -0.96 -3.21 3.67
C VAL A 87 -2.40 -3.17 4.17
N GLU A 88 -2.88 -1.98 4.49
CA GLU A 88 -4.25 -1.76 4.92
C GLU A 88 -4.93 -0.74 3.99
N CYS A 89 -6.08 -1.13 3.42
CA CYS A 89 -6.95 -0.21 2.69
C CYS A 89 -7.75 0.63 3.69
N ILE A 90 -7.57 1.95 3.65
CA ILE A 90 -8.23 2.90 4.56
C ILE A 90 -9.27 3.79 3.89
N GLY A 91 -9.52 3.61 2.59
CA GLY A 91 -10.62 4.26 1.90
C GLY A 91 -10.53 4.16 0.38
N SER A 92 -11.57 4.63 -0.29
CA SER A 92 -11.60 4.73 -1.74
C SER A 92 -12.11 6.09 -2.23
N SER A 93 -11.77 6.42 -3.47
CA SER A 93 -12.29 7.57 -4.21
C SER A 93 -13.81 7.47 -4.42
N VAL A 94 -14.37 6.25 -4.43
CA VAL A 94 -15.81 6.00 -4.48
C VAL A 94 -16.48 6.40 -3.16
N ASP A 95 -15.84 6.11 -2.02
CA ASP A 95 -16.34 6.52 -0.70
C ASP A 95 -16.38 8.04 -0.57
N ARG A 96 -15.31 8.73 -0.98
CA ARG A 96 -15.26 10.20 -0.97
C ARG A 96 -16.33 10.85 -1.85
N MET A 97 -16.70 10.21 -2.96
CA MET A 97 -17.78 10.66 -3.85
C MET A 97 -19.19 10.31 -3.33
N ALA A 98 -19.30 9.36 -2.39
CA ALA A 98 -20.55 9.03 -1.71
C ALA A 98 -20.85 10.02 -0.57
N GLU A 99 -19.83 10.54 0.11
CA GLU A 99 -19.96 11.55 1.18
C GLU A 99 -20.34 12.96 0.67
N LEU A 100 -20.22 13.21 -0.63
CA LEU A 100 -20.58 14.48 -1.27
C LEU A 100 -22.03 14.53 -1.78
N ARG A 101 -22.88 13.55 -1.40
CA ARG A 101 -24.27 13.44 -1.87
C ARG A 101 -25.30 13.78 -0.80
#